data_AF-L1NWK1-F1
#
_entry.id   AF-L1NWK1-F1
#
_cell.length_a   1.000
_cell.length_b   1.000
_cell.length_c   1.000
_cell.angle_alpha   90.00
_cell.angle_beta   90.00
_cell.angle_gamma   90.00
#
_symmetry.space_group_name_H-M   'P 1'
#
loop_
_entity.id
_entity.type
_entity.pdbx_description
1 polymer ?
#
loop_
_entity_poly.entity_id
_entity_poly.type
_entity_poly.pdbx_seq_one_letter_code
_entity_poly.pdbx_strand_id
1 'polypeptide(L)'
;MKKMILFGILLCCSAVSFSQNIEDKIEAALQKSYDSHNAAAVETFLYDNASELNDYWKAYIKYREASKIAMVESEKKEYIEEAIKLLEHSAKDAEDYILLALAQNYALQFVPNSEIYNKVNQMVSTLQKAEKLDPENARLYLVKAIQDMYTPAKYGGGKNAELYFNLSLSLFENPPAHNKLKWGKEDARIMLGIFRNGR
;
A
#
# COMPACT_ATOMS: atom_id res chain seq x y z
N MET A 1 50.38 -18.11 45.33
CA MET A 1 50.06 -17.16 44.23
C MET A 1 48.97 -17.77 43.37
N LYS A 2 47.75 -17.23 43.43
CA LYS A 2 46.57 -17.70 42.69
C LYS A 2 46.72 -17.35 41.21
N LYS A 3 46.66 -18.33 40.30
CA LYS A 3 46.45 -18.08 38.87
C LYS A 3 44.97 -18.32 38.57
N MET A 4 44.24 -17.22 38.36
CA MET A 4 42.88 -17.21 37.84
C MET A 4 42.91 -17.68 36.39
N ILE A 5 42.19 -18.76 36.08
CA ILE A 5 41.92 -19.17 34.70
C ILE A 5 40.55 -18.58 34.34
N LEU A 6 40.57 -17.61 33.43
CA LEU A 6 39.40 -16.92 32.90
C LEU A 6 38.68 -17.85 31.90
N PHE A 7 37.41 -18.15 32.15
CA PHE A 7 36.53 -18.87 31.24
C PHE A 7 36.19 -17.96 30.05
N GLY A 8 36.68 -18.27 28.85
CA GLY A 8 36.26 -17.61 27.62
C GLY A 8 35.01 -18.30 27.06
N ILE A 9 33.83 -17.74 27.33
CA ILE A 9 32.61 -18.13 26.62
C ILE A 9 32.64 -17.41 25.27
N LEU A 10 32.96 -18.16 24.22
CA LEU A 10 32.81 -17.70 22.84
C LEU A 10 31.30 -17.67 22.54
N LEU A 11 30.69 -16.49 22.73
CA LEU A 11 29.31 -16.24 22.35
C LEU A 11 29.24 -16.11 20.82
N CYS A 12 29.14 -17.24 20.11
CA CYS A 12 28.73 -17.24 18.72
C CYS A 12 27.25 -16.85 18.64
N CYS A 13 26.95 -15.55 18.70
CA CYS A 13 25.72 -15.02 18.14
C CYS A 13 25.81 -15.17 16.62
N SER A 14 25.46 -16.35 16.10
CA SER A 14 25.05 -16.44 14.71
C SER A 14 23.80 -15.59 14.57
N ALA A 15 23.95 -14.36 14.06
CA ALA A 15 22.82 -13.59 13.59
C ALA A 15 22.13 -14.45 12.53
N VAL A 16 21.00 -15.04 12.90
CA VAL A 16 20.10 -15.64 11.94
C VAL A 16 19.58 -14.47 11.13
N SER A 17 20.23 -14.16 10.01
CA SER A 17 19.70 -13.25 9.01
C SER A 17 18.46 -13.93 8.43
N PHE A 18 17.31 -13.75 9.07
CA PHE A 18 16.03 -14.09 8.48
C PHE A 18 15.97 -13.34 7.15
N SER A 19 15.83 -14.06 6.04
CA SER A 19 15.63 -13.42 4.74
C SER A 19 14.35 -12.61 4.83
N GLN A 20 14.46 -11.29 4.95
CA GLN A 20 13.31 -10.40 4.96
C GLN A 20 12.57 -10.58 3.64
N ASN A 21 11.24 -10.72 3.71
CA ASN A 21 10.45 -10.82 2.49
C ASN A 21 10.57 -9.50 1.70
N ILE A 22 10.27 -9.53 0.40
CA ILE A 22 10.45 -8.35 -0.46
C ILE A 22 9.69 -7.12 0.04
N GLU A 23 8.50 -7.35 0.60
CA GLU A 23 7.66 -6.30 1.18
C GLU A 23 8.30 -5.60 2.38
N ASP A 24 8.91 -6.36 3.31
CA ASP A 24 9.60 -5.79 4.47
C ASP A 24 10.78 -4.91 4.03
N LYS A 25 11.50 -5.33 2.97
CA LYS A 25 12.59 -4.53 2.39
C LYS A 25 12.06 -3.24 1.74
N ILE A 26 10.93 -3.32 1.04
CA ILE A 26 10.26 -2.17 0.43
C ILE A 26 9.82 -1.17 1.50
N GLU A 27 9.12 -1.63 2.54
CA GLU A 27 8.65 -0.76 3.62
C GLU A 27 9.83 -0.12 4.36
N ALA A 28 10.95 -0.82 4.54
CA ALA A 28 12.15 -0.24 5.14
C ALA A 28 12.75 0.90 4.29
N ALA A 29 12.79 0.72 2.96
CA ALA A 29 13.25 1.77 2.05
C ALA A 29 12.31 2.98 2.05
N LEU A 30 11.01 2.74 1.98
CA LEU A 30 9.96 3.77 2.05
C LEU A 30 10.03 4.56 3.36
N GLN A 31 10.17 3.87 4.49
CA GLN A 31 10.26 4.51 5.81
C GLN A 31 11.49 5.41 5.89
N LYS A 32 12.65 4.93 5.44
CA LYS A 32 13.87 5.74 5.43
C LYS A 32 13.70 7.00 4.57
N SER A 33 13.11 6.87 3.39
CA SER A 33 12.83 8.01 2.51
C SER A 33 11.82 8.99 3.10
N TYR A 34 10.78 8.48 3.79
CA TYR A 34 9.82 9.29 4.52
C TYR A 34 10.50 10.11 5.63
N ASP A 35 11.30 9.45 6.47
CA ASP A 35 11.99 10.08 7.60
C ASP A 35 13.02 11.14 7.14
N SER A 36 13.67 10.91 5.99
CA SER A 36 14.64 11.85 5.42
C SER A 36 14.03 12.89 4.47
N HIS A 37 12.71 12.86 4.26
CA HIS A 37 11.99 13.73 3.33
C HIS A 37 12.61 13.79 1.91
N ASN A 38 13.08 12.65 1.39
CA ASN A 38 13.61 12.53 0.04
C ASN A 38 13.53 11.08 -0.48
N ALA A 39 13.53 10.90 -1.80
CA ALA A 39 13.33 9.59 -2.44
C ALA A 39 14.60 8.71 -2.52
N ALA A 40 15.77 9.17 -2.06
CA ALA A 40 17.05 8.52 -2.37
C ALA A 40 17.16 7.06 -1.90
N ALA A 41 16.56 6.72 -0.74
CA ALA A 41 16.58 5.35 -0.24
C ALA A 41 15.74 4.40 -1.11
N VAL A 42 14.57 4.87 -1.56
CA VAL A 42 13.69 4.12 -2.47
C VAL A 42 14.31 4.01 -3.86
N GLU A 43 14.90 5.07 -4.39
CA GLU A 43 15.62 5.06 -5.68
C GLU A 43 16.76 4.04 -5.68
N THR A 44 17.57 4.03 -4.62
CA THR A 44 18.66 3.05 -4.45
C THR A 44 18.09 1.62 -4.41
N PHE A 45 17.04 1.41 -3.61
CA PHE A 45 16.38 0.10 -3.52
C PHE A 45 15.85 -0.38 -4.88
N LEU A 46 15.17 0.50 -5.63
CA LEU A 46 14.65 0.20 -6.96
C LEU A 46 15.77 -0.17 -7.94
N TYR A 47 16.87 0.55 -7.92
CA TYR A 47 18.04 0.26 -8.76
C TYR A 47 18.64 -1.11 -8.43
N ASP A 48 18.92 -1.37 -7.15
CA ASP A 48 19.58 -2.60 -6.69
C ASP A 48 18.71 -3.85 -6.89
N ASN A 49 17.38 -3.71 -6.87
CA ASN A 49 16.43 -4.82 -6.91
C ASN A 49 15.58 -4.85 -8.20
N ALA A 50 15.94 -4.08 -9.23
CA ALA A 50 15.13 -3.90 -10.44
C ALA A 50 14.69 -5.22 -11.12
N SER A 51 15.55 -6.24 -11.06
CA SER A 51 15.31 -7.57 -11.64
C SER A 51 14.47 -8.50 -10.76
N GLU A 52 14.39 -8.23 -9.45
CA GLU A 52 13.62 -9.02 -8.48
C GLU A 52 12.17 -8.51 -8.34
N LEU A 53 11.93 -7.23 -8.68
CA LEU A 53 10.65 -6.58 -8.56
C LEU A 53 9.77 -6.81 -9.79
N ASN A 54 8.60 -7.41 -9.57
CA ASN A 54 7.51 -7.44 -10.55
C ASN A 54 6.80 -6.08 -10.64
N ASP A 55 5.89 -5.94 -11.61
CA ASP A 55 5.15 -4.69 -11.83
C ASP A 55 4.26 -4.31 -10.65
N TYR A 56 3.71 -5.29 -9.92
CA TYR A 56 2.94 -5.05 -8.70
C TYR A 56 3.77 -4.28 -7.66
N TRP A 57 4.96 -4.78 -7.33
CA TRP A 57 5.80 -4.13 -6.31
C TRP A 57 6.34 -2.79 -6.77
N LYS A 58 6.66 -2.63 -8.06
CA LYS A 58 7.04 -1.32 -8.62
C LYS A 58 5.89 -0.31 -8.50
N ALA A 59 4.67 -0.71 -8.86
CA ALA A 59 3.50 0.16 -8.75
C ALA A 59 3.17 0.50 -7.30
N TYR A 60 3.30 -0.47 -6.40
CA TYR A 60 3.10 -0.28 -4.97
C TYR A 60 4.06 0.76 -4.40
N ILE A 61 5.35 0.66 -4.73
CA ILE A 61 6.37 1.65 -4.34
C ILE A 61 5.95 3.05 -4.83
N LYS A 62 5.64 3.18 -6.13
CA LYS A 62 5.25 4.48 -6.73
C LYS A 62 4.01 5.09 -6.07
N TYR A 63 3.01 4.28 -5.76
CA TYR A 63 1.83 4.72 -5.00
C TYR A 63 2.23 5.22 -3.59
N ARG A 64 3.10 4.50 -2.88
CA ARG A 64 3.55 4.86 -1.53
C ARG A 64 4.39 6.13 -1.52
N GLU A 65 5.26 6.30 -2.50
CA GLU A 65 6.03 7.54 -2.69
C GLU A 65 5.09 8.73 -2.88
N ALA A 66 4.16 8.65 -3.83
CA ALA A 66 3.19 9.72 -4.09
C ALA A 66 2.31 10.07 -2.87
N SER A 67 1.88 9.05 -2.11
CA SER A 67 0.91 9.21 -1.02
C SER A 67 1.53 9.55 0.34
N LYS A 68 2.77 9.10 0.63
CA LYS A 68 3.38 9.24 1.96
C LYS A 68 4.60 10.16 1.96
N ILE A 69 5.40 10.22 0.89
CA ILE A 69 6.63 11.03 0.88
C ILE A 69 6.28 12.49 0.59
N ALA A 70 7.01 13.40 1.23
CA ALA A 70 6.93 14.82 0.95
C ALA A 70 7.50 15.11 -0.46
N MET A 71 6.60 15.32 -1.41
CA MET A 71 6.89 15.57 -2.83
C MET A 71 6.04 16.73 -3.34
N VAL A 72 6.49 17.40 -4.42
CA VAL A 72 5.65 18.41 -5.08
C VAL A 72 4.54 17.75 -5.88
N GLU A 73 3.46 18.49 -6.14
CA GLU A 73 2.24 17.95 -6.76
C GLU A 73 2.49 17.28 -8.13
N SER A 74 3.34 17.88 -8.96
CA SER A 74 3.68 17.34 -10.27
C SER A 74 4.37 15.97 -10.19
N GLU A 75 5.25 15.77 -9.21
CA GLU A 75 5.93 14.48 -9.01
C GLU A 75 4.97 13.42 -8.50
N LYS A 76 4.08 13.78 -7.56
CA LYS A 76 3.04 12.87 -7.08
C LYS A 76 2.14 12.39 -8.21
N LYS A 77 1.79 13.30 -9.12
CA LYS A 77 1.00 13.01 -10.31
C LYS A 77 1.73 12.03 -11.24
N GLU A 78 3.00 12.30 -11.55
CA GLU A 78 3.81 11.42 -12.40
C GLU A 78 3.90 10.01 -11.81
N TYR A 79 4.15 9.91 -10.51
CA TYR A 79 4.34 8.62 -9.83
C TYR A 79 3.04 7.82 -9.78
N ILE A 80 1.90 8.48 -9.54
CA ILE A 80 0.62 7.76 -9.56
C ILE A 80 0.23 7.32 -10.98
N GLU A 81 0.55 8.11 -12.00
CA GLU A 81 0.34 7.74 -13.41
C GLU A 81 1.23 6.55 -13.80
N GLU A 82 2.48 6.51 -13.32
CA GLU A 82 3.38 5.36 -13.50
C GLU A 82 2.84 4.10 -12.83
N ALA A 83 2.35 4.20 -11.58
CA ALA A 83 1.75 3.09 -10.85
C ALA A 83 0.54 2.51 -11.60
N ILE A 84 -0.36 3.38 -12.10
CA ILE A 84 -1.52 2.97 -12.90
C ILE A 84 -1.06 2.25 -14.18
N LYS A 85 -0.10 2.83 -14.91
CA LYS A 85 0.39 2.25 -16.16
C LYS A 85 0.99 0.86 -15.97
N LEU A 86 1.77 0.66 -14.91
CA LEU A 86 2.35 -0.65 -14.57
C LEU A 86 1.26 -1.71 -14.35
N LEU A 87 0.17 -1.35 -13.66
CA LEU A 87 -0.90 -2.28 -13.29
C LEU A 87 -1.92 -2.51 -14.40
N GLU A 88 -2.24 -1.51 -15.22
CA GLU A 88 -3.24 -1.65 -16.30
C GLU A 88 -2.89 -2.77 -17.30
N HIS A 89 -1.60 -3.03 -17.49
CA HIS A 89 -1.12 -4.05 -18.43
C HIS A 89 -0.78 -5.39 -17.74
N SER A 90 -0.55 -5.38 -16.44
CA SER A 90 -0.03 -6.54 -15.70
C SER A 90 -1.06 -7.21 -14.80
N ALA A 91 -2.19 -6.55 -14.51
CA ALA A 91 -3.19 -7.04 -13.57
C ALA A 91 -3.80 -8.38 -13.99
N LYS A 92 -3.64 -9.39 -13.13
CA LYS A 92 -4.03 -10.78 -13.37
C LYS A 92 -4.92 -11.33 -12.26
N ASP A 93 -4.82 -10.79 -11.04
CA ASP A 93 -5.57 -11.26 -9.89
C ASP A 93 -6.26 -10.12 -9.13
N ALA A 94 -6.93 -10.48 -8.04
CA ALA A 94 -7.65 -9.52 -7.21
C ALA A 94 -6.72 -8.45 -6.61
N GLU A 95 -5.51 -8.82 -6.18
CA GLU A 95 -4.57 -7.89 -5.53
C GLU A 95 -4.07 -6.84 -6.52
N ASP A 96 -3.76 -7.23 -7.75
CA ASP A 96 -3.39 -6.28 -8.79
C ASP A 96 -4.52 -5.26 -9.05
N TYR A 97 -5.76 -5.73 -9.17
CA TYR A 97 -6.91 -4.85 -9.37
C TYR A 97 -7.19 -3.96 -8.15
N ILE A 98 -6.98 -4.46 -6.92
CA ILE A 98 -7.13 -3.66 -5.70
C ILE A 98 -6.11 -2.53 -5.67
N LEU A 99 -4.85 -2.83 -5.95
CA LEU A 99 -3.80 -1.81 -6.00
C LEU A 99 -4.04 -0.81 -7.13
N LEU A 100 -4.51 -1.28 -8.30
CA LEU A 100 -4.87 -0.40 -9.42
C LEU A 100 -6.00 0.55 -9.03
N ALA A 101 -7.04 0.04 -8.38
CA ALA A 101 -8.15 0.86 -7.91
C ALA A 101 -7.72 1.88 -6.84
N LEU A 102 -6.83 1.49 -5.93
CA LEU A 102 -6.25 2.39 -4.94
C LEU A 102 -5.46 3.52 -5.61
N ALA A 103 -4.65 3.18 -6.62
CA ALA A 103 -3.89 4.16 -7.37
C ALA A 103 -4.80 5.09 -8.19
N GLN A 104 -5.81 4.53 -8.86
CA GLN A 104 -6.84 5.30 -9.59
C GLN A 104 -7.62 6.24 -8.66
N ASN A 105 -7.94 5.81 -7.44
CA ASN A 105 -8.61 6.64 -6.44
C ASN A 105 -7.74 7.84 -6.04
N TYR A 106 -6.46 7.61 -5.74
CA TYR A 106 -5.52 8.68 -5.41
C TYR A 106 -5.33 9.67 -6.57
N ALA A 107 -5.31 9.17 -7.82
CA ALA A 107 -5.18 10.00 -8.99
C ALA A 107 -6.35 10.98 -9.22
N LEU A 108 -7.53 10.72 -8.65
CA LEU A 108 -8.72 11.58 -8.84
C LEU A 108 -8.48 13.03 -8.43
N GLN A 109 -7.59 13.29 -7.48
CA GLN A 109 -7.27 14.66 -7.06
C GLN A 109 -6.54 15.48 -8.14
N PHE A 110 -5.96 14.81 -9.15
CA PHE A 110 -5.26 15.43 -10.27
C PHE A 110 -6.08 15.47 -11.57
N VAL A 111 -7.30 14.92 -11.54
CA VAL A 111 -8.16 14.79 -12.72
C VAL A 111 -8.99 16.06 -12.93
N PRO A 112 -9.05 16.61 -14.15
CA PRO A 112 -9.94 17.73 -14.46
C PRO A 112 -11.41 17.37 -14.18
N ASN A 113 -12.19 18.35 -13.69
CA ASN A 113 -13.62 18.14 -13.40
C ASN A 113 -14.44 17.61 -14.58
N SER A 114 -14.04 17.89 -15.82
CA SER A 114 -14.66 17.37 -17.04
C SER A 114 -14.50 15.85 -17.22
N GLU A 115 -13.49 15.25 -16.60
CA GLU A 115 -13.15 13.83 -16.75
C GLU A 115 -13.44 13.00 -15.49
N ILE A 116 -13.73 13.66 -14.36
CA ILE A 116 -13.85 13.02 -13.04
C ILE A 116 -14.86 11.87 -13.02
N TYR A 117 -16.01 12.04 -13.69
CA TYR A 117 -17.05 11.01 -13.75
C TYR A 117 -16.57 9.73 -14.44
N ASN A 118 -15.87 9.88 -15.57
CA ASN A 118 -15.34 8.75 -16.32
C ASN A 118 -14.25 8.02 -15.52
N LYS A 119 -13.37 8.77 -14.84
CA LYS A 119 -12.30 8.20 -14.00
C LYS A 119 -12.85 7.49 -12.76
N VAL A 120 -13.89 8.04 -12.12
CA VAL A 120 -14.60 7.35 -11.02
C VAL A 120 -15.23 6.05 -11.52
N ASN A 121 -15.91 6.05 -12.67
CA ASN A 121 -16.51 4.83 -13.22
C ASN A 121 -15.47 3.76 -13.57
N GLN A 122 -14.32 4.17 -14.11
CA GLN A 122 -13.19 3.27 -14.37
C GLN A 122 -12.72 2.62 -13.06
N MET A 123 -12.47 3.41 -12.02
CA MET A 123 -12.06 2.93 -10.70
C MET A 123 -13.09 1.99 -10.06
N VAL A 124 -14.39 2.32 -10.14
CA VAL A 124 -15.47 1.44 -9.66
C VAL A 124 -15.46 0.10 -10.41
N SER A 125 -15.30 0.12 -11.73
CA SER A 125 -15.20 -1.10 -12.53
C SER A 125 -13.99 -1.95 -12.15
N THR A 126 -12.85 -1.32 -11.87
CA THR A 126 -11.64 -1.99 -11.37
C THR A 126 -11.92 -2.70 -10.04
N LEU A 127 -12.56 -2.03 -9.07
CA LEU A 127 -12.92 -2.66 -7.79
C LEU A 127 -13.92 -3.80 -7.94
N GLN A 128 -14.89 -3.69 -8.86
CA GLN A 128 -15.82 -4.76 -9.15
C GLN A 128 -15.14 -6.00 -9.74
N LYS A 129 -14.04 -5.84 -10.50
CA LYS A 129 -13.23 -6.97 -10.97
C LYS A 129 -12.52 -7.65 -9.81
N ALA A 130 -11.88 -6.88 -8.93
CA ALA A 130 -11.26 -7.40 -7.71
C ALA A 130 -12.26 -8.17 -6.84
N GLU A 131 -13.43 -7.58 -6.57
CA GLU A 131 -14.48 -8.20 -5.74
C GLU A 131 -15.01 -9.51 -6.31
N LYS A 132 -15.08 -9.64 -7.64
CA LYS A 132 -15.46 -10.91 -8.28
C LYS A 132 -14.39 -11.99 -8.15
N LEU A 133 -13.11 -11.61 -8.08
CA LEU A 133 -11.99 -12.54 -8.03
C LEU A 133 -11.69 -13.01 -6.61
N ASP A 134 -11.74 -12.09 -5.63
CA ASP A 134 -11.52 -12.40 -4.22
C ASP A 134 -12.37 -11.48 -3.34
N PRO A 135 -13.65 -11.86 -3.08
CA PRO A 135 -14.54 -11.06 -2.25
C PRO A 135 -14.14 -11.06 -0.78
N GLU A 136 -13.27 -11.97 -0.33
CA GLU A 136 -12.81 -12.05 1.07
C GLU A 136 -11.49 -11.30 1.30
N ASN A 137 -11.01 -10.56 0.29
CA ASN A 137 -9.77 -9.83 0.39
C ASN A 137 -9.89 -8.62 1.34
N ALA A 138 -9.09 -8.60 2.41
CA ALA A 138 -9.10 -7.51 3.38
C ALA A 138 -8.83 -6.13 2.74
N ARG A 139 -7.97 -6.05 1.72
CA ARG A 139 -7.60 -4.80 1.06
C ARG A 139 -8.68 -4.30 0.10
N LEU A 140 -9.51 -5.18 -0.45
CA LEU A 140 -10.69 -4.77 -1.21
C LEU A 140 -11.57 -3.85 -0.36
N TYR A 141 -11.85 -4.25 0.87
CA TYR A 141 -12.68 -3.47 1.79
C TYR A 141 -11.97 -2.21 2.30
N LEU A 142 -10.65 -2.24 2.45
CA LEU A 142 -9.87 -1.02 2.71
C LEU A 142 -10.08 0.01 1.59
N VAL A 143 -9.91 -0.38 0.33
CA VAL A 143 -10.04 0.55 -0.80
C VAL A 143 -11.50 1.00 -1.00
N LYS A 144 -12.49 0.11 -0.80
CA LYS A 144 -13.92 0.48 -0.78
C LYS A 144 -14.22 1.50 0.32
N ALA A 145 -13.60 1.37 1.50
CA ALA A 145 -13.76 2.31 2.60
C ALA A 145 -13.15 3.68 2.27
N ILE A 146 -11.93 3.72 1.74
CA ILE A 146 -11.25 4.95 1.30
C ILE A 146 -12.07 5.67 0.22
N GLN A 147 -12.57 4.91 -0.76
CA GLN A 147 -13.43 5.46 -1.81
C GLN A 147 -14.70 6.09 -1.22
N ASP A 148 -15.42 5.36 -0.36
CA ASP A 148 -16.65 5.86 0.25
C ASP A 148 -16.36 7.10 1.11
N MET A 149 -15.27 7.09 1.87
CA MET A 149 -14.82 8.20 2.72
C MET A 149 -14.57 9.49 1.95
N TYR A 150 -13.90 9.42 0.79
CA TYR A 150 -13.60 10.60 -0.03
C TYR A 150 -14.70 10.97 -1.03
N THR A 151 -15.75 10.15 -1.15
CA THR A 151 -16.90 10.49 -1.99
C THR A 151 -17.75 11.57 -1.31
N PRO A 152 -18.08 12.70 -1.98
CA PRO A 152 -18.92 13.73 -1.39
C PRO A 152 -20.29 13.20 -0.93
N ALA A 153 -20.79 13.70 0.20
CA ALA A 153 -22.05 13.25 0.80
C ALA A 153 -23.27 13.37 -0.14
N LYS A 154 -23.30 14.36 -1.04
CA LYS A 154 -24.36 14.52 -2.07
C LYS A 154 -24.43 13.35 -3.05
N TYR A 155 -23.35 12.59 -3.20
CA TYR A 155 -23.28 11.36 -3.98
C TYR A 155 -23.40 10.09 -3.11
N GLY A 156 -23.70 10.25 -1.81
CA GLY A 156 -23.91 9.15 -0.87
C GLY A 156 -22.66 8.64 -0.16
N GLY A 157 -21.51 9.30 -0.32
CA GLY A 157 -20.28 8.90 0.37
C GLY A 157 -20.32 9.11 1.89
N GLY A 158 -19.37 8.47 2.56
CA GLY A 158 -19.22 8.42 4.02
C GLY A 158 -20.23 7.51 4.73
N LYS A 159 -21.20 6.93 4.05
CA LYS A 159 -22.25 6.09 4.68
C LYS A 159 -21.72 4.70 5.06
N ASN A 160 -20.80 4.15 4.28
CA ASN A 160 -20.32 2.78 4.42
C ASN A 160 -18.86 2.70 4.84
N ALA A 161 -18.13 3.82 4.84
CA ALA A 161 -16.69 3.84 5.11
C ALA A 161 -16.32 3.14 6.42
N GLU A 162 -16.98 3.43 7.54
CA GLU A 162 -16.68 2.77 8.82
C GLU A 162 -17.02 1.27 8.80
N LEU A 163 -18.13 0.88 8.18
CA LEU A 163 -18.49 -0.53 8.01
C LEU A 163 -17.39 -1.27 7.25
N TYR A 164 -16.93 -0.72 6.13
CA TYR A 164 -15.90 -1.31 5.30
C TYR A 164 -14.52 -1.32 5.97
N PHE A 165 -14.13 -0.28 6.69
CA PHE A 165 -12.89 -0.29 7.47
C PHE A 165 -12.90 -1.37 8.56
N ASN A 166 -14.01 -1.50 9.30
CA ASN A 166 -14.12 -2.54 10.34
C ASN A 166 -14.10 -3.95 9.72
N LEU A 167 -14.76 -4.15 8.58
CA LEU A 167 -14.71 -5.42 7.85
C LEU A 167 -13.29 -5.74 7.35
N SER A 168 -12.59 -4.77 6.78
CA SER A 168 -11.19 -4.89 6.37
C SER A 168 -10.30 -5.34 7.52
N LEU A 169 -10.41 -4.67 8.69
CA LEU A 169 -9.65 -5.01 9.88
C LEU A 169 -9.95 -6.42 10.39
N SER A 170 -11.22 -6.83 10.39
CA SER A 170 -11.63 -8.19 10.77
C SER A 170 -10.98 -9.25 9.87
N LEU A 171 -10.98 -9.03 8.55
CA LEU A 171 -10.36 -9.94 7.58
C LEU A 171 -8.84 -9.97 7.71
N PHE A 172 -8.20 -8.89 8.15
CA PHE A 172 -6.76 -8.90 8.48
C PHE A 172 -6.40 -9.65 9.76
N GLU A 173 -7.35 -9.95 10.66
CA GLU A 173 -7.09 -10.82 11.83
C GLU A 173 -7.09 -12.30 11.46
N ASN A 174 -7.84 -12.67 10.42
CA ASN A 174 -7.91 -14.05 9.92
C ASN A 174 -7.74 -14.09 8.39
N PRO A 175 -6.57 -13.69 7.87
CA PRO A 175 -6.38 -13.61 6.43
C PRO A 175 -6.47 -15.01 5.80
N PRO A 176 -7.09 -15.13 4.61
CA PRO A 176 -7.04 -16.37 3.84
C PRO A 176 -5.60 -16.83 3.59
N ALA A 177 -5.36 -18.14 3.55
CA ALA A 177 -4.01 -18.71 3.43
C ALA A 177 -3.25 -18.27 2.16
N HIS A 178 -3.97 -17.89 1.10
CA HIS A 178 -3.37 -17.37 -0.14
C HIS A 178 -2.89 -15.91 -0.02
N ASN A 179 -3.36 -15.16 0.99
CA ASN A 179 -2.97 -13.78 1.21
C ASN A 179 -1.64 -13.71 1.97
N LYS A 180 -0.55 -13.47 1.23
CA LYS A 180 0.81 -13.39 1.78
C LYS A 180 1.32 -11.97 1.99
N LEU A 181 0.57 -10.98 1.50
CA LEU A 181 0.94 -9.57 1.59
C LEU A 181 0.61 -9.06 3.00
N LYS A 182 1.39 -8.09 3.49
CA LYS A 182 1.30 -7.57 4.87
C LYS A 182 0.69 -6.18 4.97
N TRP A 183 0.76 -5.38 3.90
CA TRP A 183 0.30 -3.99 3.89
C TRP A 183 -1.20 -3.88 4.02
N GLY A 184 -1.67 -2.69 4.40
CA GLY A 184 -3.09 -2.35 4.44
C GLY A 184 -3.72 -2.44 5.82
N LYS A 185 -3.27 -3.34 6.72
CA LYS A 185 -3.84 -3.41 8.08
C LYS A 185 -3.68 -2.10 8.84
N GLU A 186 -2.47 -1.53 8.81
CA GLU A 186 -2.19 -0.26 9.47
C GLU A 186 -2.84 0.92 8.75
N ASP A 187 -2.83 0.91 7.40
CA ASP A 187 -3.52 1.92 6.60
C ASP A 187 -5.03 1.95 6.95
N ALA A 188 -5.67 0.80 7.15
CA ALA A 188 -7.06 0.69 7.57
C ALA A 188 -7.31 1.28 8.97
N ARG A 189 -6.40 1.05 9.94
CA ARG A 189 -6.51 1.64 11.28
C ARG A 189 -6.39 3.15 11.25
N ILE A 190 -5.37 3.66 10.57
CA ILE A 190 -5.11 5.10 10.44
C ILE A 190 -6.30 5.78 9.77
N MET A 191 -6.76 5.26 8.62
CA MET A 191 -7.84 5.86 7.85
C MET A 191 -9.19 5.79 8.59
N LEU A 192 -9.47 4.71 9.33
CA LEU A 192 -10.63 4.66 10.21
C LEU A 192 -10.57 5.71 11.33
N GLY A 193 -9.39 5.92 11.92
CA GLY A 193 -9.16 6.98 12.91
C GLY A 193 -9.42 8.37 12.33
N ILE A 194 -8.88 8.66 11.15
CA ILE A 194 -9.12 9.91 10.41
C ILE A 194 -10.62 10.09 10.14
N PHE A 195 -11.30 9.05 9.64
CA PHE A 195 -12.73 9.10 9.33
C PHE A 195 -13.60 9.37 10.56
N ARG A 196 -13.26 8.79 11.72
CA ARG A 196 -14.00 9.01 12.97
C ARG A 196 -13.78 10.40 13.55
N ASN A 197 -12.57 10.95 13.42
CA ASN A 197 -12.23 12.27 13.95
C ASN A 197 -12.70 13.43 13.06
N GLY A 198 -12.94 13.17 11.77
CA GLY A 198 -13.47 14.15 10.81
C GLY A 198 -14.99 14.23 10.72
N ARG A 199 -15.72 13.46 11.54
CA ARG A 199 -17.18 13.49 11.66
C ARG A 199 -17.66 14.41 12.77
#